data_AF-A0A661I9K8-F1
#
_entry.id   AF-A0A661I9K8-F1
#
_cell.length_a   1.000
_cell.length_b   1.000
_cell.length_c   1.000
_cell.angle_alpha   90.00
_cell.angle_beta   90.00
_cell.angle_gamma   90.00
#
_symmetry.space_group_name_H-M   'P 1'
#
loop_
_entity.id
_entity.type
_entity.pdbx_description
1 polymer ?
#
loop_
_entity_poly.entity_id
_entity_poly.type
_entity_poly.pdbx_seq_one_letter_code
_entity_poly.pdbx_strand_id
1 'polypeptide(L)'
;MKKNVLSSVLIGLAVLGLSQSGASSISMDSEVQVAAVNKSWQKIKLIKNPDKKAQLIAVNKSWHAIEYIKNPDIEAQLAAVKSSWHAIKYIKNPDKKVQLLAIGQDENALMLIDNPDKDIQLEAVKQNYYMIKKIRNPSKETQLAAIEQSYHAIKYMKDPDVDVQLAAVKKDARAVQFIKNPSKEVQVAAVKQDYNAIKYIKNPDTQAAKLAYIGIVSGY
;
A
#
# COMPACT_ATOMS: atom_id res chain seq x y z
N MET A 1 -41.91 -64.34 23.72
CA MET A 1 -42.75 -63.12 23.65
C MET A 1 -41.89 -61.90 23.99
N LYS A 2 -41.90 -60.91 23.09
CA LYS A 2 -41.55 -59.47 23.20
C LYS A 2 -40.37 -58.98 24.09
N LYS A 3 -39.54 -58.18 23.41
CA LYS A 3 -38.48 -57.25 23.86
C LYS A 3 -39.01 -56.07 24.69
N ASN A 4 -38.12 -55.44 25.47
CA ASN A 4 -38.03 -54.01 25.84
C ASN A 4 -36.56 -53.82 26.33
N VAL A 5 -35.57 -53.21 25.67
CA VAL A 5 -35.35 -51.87 25.04
C VAL A 5 -35.35 -50.69 26.03
N LEU A 6 -34.14 -50.27 26.44
CA LEU A 6 -33.73 -48.90 26.82
C LEU A 6 -32.24 -48.79 26.40
N SER A 7 -31.90 -48.32 25.20
CA SER A 7 -31.76 -46.92 24.74
C SER A 7 -30.62 -46.13 25.41
N SER A 8 -29.38 -46.41 25.02
CA SER A 8 -28.24 -45.48 25.13
C SER A 8 -27.91 -44.95 23.73
N VAL A 9 -28.26 -43.69 23.46
CA VAL A 9 -27.94 -43.00 22.21
C VAL A 9 -26.48 -42.56 22.25
N LEU A 10 -25.60 -43.38 21.67
CA LEU A 10 -24.26 -42.96 21.28
C LEU A 10 -24.33 -42.31 19.89
N ILE A 11 -23.70 -41.14 19.79
CA ILE A 11 -23.53 -40.33 18.58
C ILE A 11 -22.85 -41.19 17.50
N GLY A 12 -23.58 -41.45 16.41
CA GLY A 12 -23.12 -42.24 15.29
C GLY A 12 -22.06 -41.50 14.46
N LEU A 13 -20.79 -41.88 14.65
CA LEU A 13 -19.81 -41.93 13.57
C LEU A 13 -20.11 -43.16 12.72
N ALA A 14 -20.56 -42.97 11.49
CA ALA A 14 -20.59 -44.03 10.48
C ALA A 14 -19.88 -43.54 9.21
N VAL A 15 -18.58 -43.82 9.19
CA VAL A 15 -17.76 -43.97 8.00
C VAL A 15 -18.28 -45.16 7.21
N LEU A 16 -18.53 -45.02 5.90
CA LEU A 16 -18.39 -46.12 4.92
C LEU A 16 -18.39 -45.55 3.50
N GLY A 17 -17.25 -45.68 2.83
CA GLY A 17 -17.02 -45.23 1.46
C GLY A 17 -15.53 -45.25 1.12
N LEU A 18 -14.85 -46.37 1.36
CA LEU A 18 -13.48 -46.58 0.90
C LEU A 18 -13.51 -46.96 -0.59
N SER A 19 -13.15 -46.01 -1.45
CA SER A 19 -12.42 -46.33 -2.68
C SER A 19 -11.00 -45.80 -2.55
N GLN A 20 -10.03 -46.71 -2.50
CA GLN A 20 -8.62 -46.36 -2.55
C GLN A 20 -8.24 -46.04 -4.00
N SER A 21 -8.14 -44.76 -4.34
CA SER A 21 -7.26 -44.28 -5.40
C SER A 21 -7.04 -42.76 -5.26
N GLY A 22 -5.85 -42.38 -4.78
CA GLY A 22 -5.41 -40.99 -4.68
C GLY A 22 -5.69 -40.37 -3.32
N ALA A 23 -4.65 -40.09 -2.56
CA ALA A 23 -4.70 -39.16 -1.43
C ALA A 23 -4.91 -37.72 -1.95
N SER A 24 -6.07 -37.47 -2.53
CA SER A 24 -6.59 -36.15 -2.84
C SER A 24 -7.18 -35.63 -1.54
N SER A 25 -6.64 -34.54 -1.00
CA SER A 25 -7.16 -33.89 0.20
C SER A 25 -8.68 -33.74 0.10
N ILE A 26 -9.43 -34.39 0.99
CA ILE A 26 -10.90 -34.27 1.05
C ILE A 26 -11.21 -32.80 1.32
N SER A 27 -11.61 -32.07 0.28
CA SER A 27 -12.14 -30.72 0.42
C SER A 27 -13.44 -30.83 1.21
N MET A 28 -13.52 -30.14 2.35
CA MET A 28 -14.76 -30.09 3.13
C MET A 28 -15.87 -29.48 2.28
N ASP A 29 -17.06 -30.08 2.29
CA ASP A 29 -18.20 -29.57 1.53
C ASP A 29 -18.51 -28.10 1.89
N SER A 30 -18.93 -27.30 0.89
CA SER A 30 -19.13 -25.86 1.03
C SER A 30 -20.16 -25.53 2.12
N GLU A 31 -21.23 -26.32 2.24
CA GLU A 31 -22.26 -26.09 3.25
C GLU A 31 -21.71 -26.29 4.66
N VAL A 32 -20.82 -27.27 4.84
CA VAL A 32 -20.16 -27.54 6.12
C VAL A 32 -19.23 -26.39 6.49
N GLN A 33 -18.47 -25.85 5.54
CA GLN A 33 -17.62 -24.67 5.77
C GLN A 33 -18.44 -23.46 6.20
N VAL A 34 -19.53 -23.17 5.47
CA VAL A 34 -20.46 -22.09 5.76
C VAL A 34 -21.13 -22.26 7.14
N ALA A 35 -21.62 -23.46 7.46
CA ALA A 35 -22.22 -23.75 8.74
C ALA A 35 -21.23 -23.56 9.90
N ALA A 36 -19.95 -23.91 9.70
CA ALA A 36 -18.90 -23.69 10.68
C ALA A 36 -18.67 -22.19 10.93
N VAL A 37 -18.40 -21.40 9.89
CA VAL A 37 -18.14 -19.96 10.05
C VAL A 37 -19.36 -19.16 10.50
N ASN A 38 -20.58 -19.67 10.23
CA ASN A 38 -21.81 -19.08 10.76
C ASN A 38 -21.93 -19.20 12.27
N LYS A 39 -21.57 -20.36 12.84
CA LYS A 39 -21.54 -20.58 14.29
C LYS A 39 -20.50 -19.68 14.97
N SER A 40 -19.34 -19.50 14.34
CA SER A 40 -18.27 -18.64 14.85
C SER A 40 -17.27 -18.37 13.72
N TRP A 41 -16.98 -17.09 13.44
CA TRP A 41 -16.03 -16.71 12.39
C TRP A 41 -14.64 -17.30 12.64
N GLN A 42 -14.26 -17.48 13.92
CA GLN A 42 -12.96 -18.04 14.32
C GLN A 42 -12.76 -19.47 13.81
N LYS A 43 -13.83 -20.21 13.46
CA LYS A 43 -13.71 -21.54 12.88
C LYS A 43 -13.04 -21.55 11.51
N ILE A 44 -12.93 -20.40 10.83
CA ILE A 44 -12.15 -20.26 9.60
C ILE A 44 -10.71 -20.74 9.78
N LYS A 45 -10.13 -20.60 10.98
CA LYS A 45 -8.79 -21.08 11.35
C LYS A 45 -8.59 -22.59 11.16
N LEU A 46 -9.68 -23.34 11.25
CA LEU A 46 -9.69 -24.81 11.16
C LEU A 46 -9.93 -25.29 9.73
N ILE A 47 -10.29 -24.40 8.80
CA ILE A 47 -10.59 -24.73 7.41
C ILE A 47 -9.34 -24.50 6.57
N LYS A 48 -8.71 -25.57 6.07
CA LYS A 48 -7.44 -25.48 5.34
C LYS A 48 -7.54 -24.65 4.05
N ASN A 49 -8.64 -24.80 3.31
CA ASN A 49 -8.91 -24.12 2.04
C ASN A 49 -10.36 -23.63 2.06
N PRO A 50 -10.68 -22.53 2.75
CA PRO A 50 -12.04 -22.03 2.80
C PRO A 50 -12.45 -21.54 1.42
N ASP A 51 -13.65 -21.91 0.96
CA ASP A 51 -14.22 -21.37 -0.27
C ASP A 51 -14.59 -19.89 -0.13
N LYS A 52 -14.84 -19.22 -1.25
CA LYS A 52 -15.15 -17.77 -1.29
C LYS A 52 -16.32 -17.40 -0.37
N LYS A 53 -17.35 -18.25 -0.29
CA LYS A 53 -18.55 -17.99 0.51
C LYS A 53 -18.22 -18.06 2.00
N ALA A 54 -17.47 -19.07 2.42
CA ALA A 54 -17.01 -19.19 3.81
C ALA A 54 -16.06 -18.05 4.20
N GLN A 55 -15.14 -17.67 3.31
CA GLN A 55 -14.24 -16.53 3.51
C GLN A 55 -15.02 -15.23 3.73
N LEU A 56 -15.95 -14.90 2.82
CA LEU A 56 -16.74 -13.67 2.89
C LEU A 56 -17.62 -13.61 4.14
N ILE A 57 -18.27 -14.73 4.51
CA ILE A 57 -19.07 -14.79 5.75
C ILE A 57 -18.21 -14.56 6.99
N ALA A 58 -17.03 -15.18 7.05
CA ALA A 58 -16.12 -15.01 8.19
C ALA A 58 -15.66 -13.55 8.31
N VAL A 59 -15.24 -12.94 7.21
CA VAL A 59 -14.79 -11.55 7.15
C VAL A 59 -15.91 -10.55 7.49
N ASN A 60 -17.13 -10.78 7.00
CA ASN A 60 -18.27 -9.91 7.32
C ASN A 60 -18.66 -9.96 8.81
N LYS A 61 -18.43 -11.09 9.48
CA LYS A 61 -18.61 -11.22 10.93
C LYS A 61 -17.46 -10.59 11.72
N SER A 62 -16.25 -10.64 11.18
CA SER A 62 -15.08 -9.96 11.75
C SER A 62 -14.03 -9.77 10.66
N TRP A 63 -13.68 -8.51 10.36
CA TRP A 63 -12.65 -8.20 9.37
C TRP A 63 -11.32 -8.90 9.65
N HIS A 64 -11.02 -9.14 10.94
CA HIS A 64 -9.82 -9.81 11.42
C HIS A 64 -9.75 -11.30 11.04
N ALA A 65 -10.86 -11.89 10.57
CA ALA A 65 -10.84 -13.24 10.00
C ALA A 65 -9.87 -13.38 8.82
N ILE A 66 -9.60 -12.28 8.10
CA ILE A 66 -8.71 -12.25 6.94
C ILE A 66 -7.28 -12.74 7.26
N GLU A 67 -6.80 -12.52 8.49
CA GLU A 67 -5.48 -12.99 8.96
C GLU A 67 -5.33 -14.52 8.86
N TYR A 68 -6.43 -15.25 8.99
CA TYR A 68 -6.44 -16.70 9.02
C TYR A 68 -6.76 -17.33 7.66
N ILE A 69 -6.99 -16.52 6.63
CA ILE A 69 -7.29 -16.99 5.28
C ILE A 69 -6.00 -16.91 4.46
N LYS A 70 -5.41 -18.07 4.12
CA LYS A 70 -4.12 -18.12 3.42
C LYS A 70 -4.14 -17.45 2.05
N ASN A 71 -5.23 -17.62 1.30
CA ASN A 71 -5.42 -17.09 -0.05
C ASN A 71 -6.81 -16.45 -0.14
N PRO A 72 -6.99 -15.24 0.40
CA PRO A 72 -8.29 -14.61 0.42
C PRO A 72 -8.67 -14.16 -1.00
N ASP A 73 -9.89 -14.46 -1.41
CA ASP A 73 -10.40 -13.96 -2.68
C ASP A 73 -10.64 -12.44 -2.60
N ILE A 74 -10.71 -11.78 -3.77
CA ILE A 74 -10.79 -10.32 -3.84
C ILE A 74 -12.02 -9.76 -3.10
N GLU A 75 -13.16 -10.45 -3.08
CA GLU A 75 -14.36 -9.98 -2.37
C GLU A 75 -14.16 -10.03 -0.86
N ALA A 76 -13.53 -11.09 -0.35
CA ALA A 76 -13.15 -11.18 1.05
C ALA A 76 -12.11 -10.11 1.44
N GLN A 77 -11.11 -9.86 0.59
CA GLN A 77 -10.13 -8.78 0.81
C GLN A 77 -10.82 -7.41 0.88
N LEU A 78 -11.68 -7.10 -0.10
CA LEU A 78 -12.43 -5.84 -0.15
C LEU A 78 -13.35 -5.69 1.05
N ALA A 79 -14.07 -6.75 1.45
CA ALA A 79 -14.94 -6.73 2.63
C ALA A 79 -14.13 -6.42 3.91
N ALA A 80 -12.97 -7.05 4.08
CA ALA A 80 -12.13 -6.84 5.26
C ALA A 80 -11.63 -5.39 5.32
N VAL A 81 -11.09 -4.87 4.21
CA VAL A 81 -10.59 -3.50 4.12
C VAL A 81 -11.72 -2.47 4.22
N LYS A 82 -12.89 -2.75 3.65
CA LYS A 82 -14.08 -1.89 3.78
C LYS A 82 -14.52 -1.74 5.23
N SER A 83 -14.38 -2.80 6.04
CA SER A 83 -14.66 -2.76 7.47
C SER A 83 -13.53 -2.14 8.30
N SER A 84 -12.26 -2.32 7.89
CA SER A 84 -11.11 -1.68 8.51
C SER A 84 -9.94 -1.61 7.54
N TRP A 85 -9.46 -0.40 7.23
CA TRP A 85 -8.25 -0.20 6.41
C TRP A 85 -7.04 -1.00 6.91
N HIS A 86 -6.95 -1.23 8.22
CA HIS A 86 -5.84 -1.96 8.86
C HIS A 86 -5.80 -3.45 8.46
N ALA A 87 -6.89 -4.00 7.92
CA ALA A 87 -6.94 -5.35 7.38
C ALA A 87 -5.87 -5.60 6.30
N ILE A 88 -5.45 -4.55 5.57
CA ILE A 88 -4.42 -4.64 4.52
C ILE A 88 -3.11 -5.27 5.02
N LYS A 89 -2.76 -5.05 6.30
CA LYS A 89 -1.58 -5.61 6.97
C LYS A 89 -1.52 -7.14 6.91
N TYR A 90 -2.70 -7.77 6.89
CA TYR A 90 -2.84 -9.22 6.99
C TYR A 90 -3.07 -9.88 5.62
N ILE A 91 -3.19 -9.09 4.55
CA ILE A 91 -3.43 -9.61 3.19
C ILE A 91 -2.08 -9.70 2.48
N LYS A 92 -1.65 -10.91 2.18
CA LYS A 92 -0.45 -11.12 1.35
C LYS A 92 -0.78 -10.79 -0.11
N ASN A 93 0.02 -9.91 -0.73
CA ASN A 93 -0.15 -9.48 -2.13
C ASN A 93 -1.59 -8.99 -2.43
N PRO A 94 -2.05 -7.91 -1.75
CA PRO A 94 -3.41 -7.41 -1.92
C PRO A 94 -3.67 -6.93 -3.35
N ASP A 95 -4.89 -7.13 -3.86
CA ASP A 95 -5.29 -6.60 -5.17
C ASP A 95 -5.15 -5.07 -5.22
N LYS A 96 -4.86 -4.49 -6.41
CA LYS A 96 -4.74 -3.03 -6.56
C LYS A 96 -5.95 -2.28 -6.04
N LYS A 97 -7.17 -2.78 -6.27
CA LYS A 97 -8.41 -2.16 -5.77
C LYS A 97 -8.47 -2.16 -4.25
N VAL A 98 -7.96 -3.21 -3.62
CA VAL A 98 -7.91 -3.37 -2.16
C VAL A 98 -6.88 -2.39 -1.57
N GLN A 99 -5.71 -2.25 -2.21
CA GLN A 99 -4.69 -1.28 -1.83
C GLN A 99 -5.23 0.15 -1.88
N LEU A 100 -5.84 0.55 -3.00
CA LEU A 100 -6.41 1.90 -3.17
C LEU A 100 -7.56 2.17 -2.20
N LEU A 101 -8.40 1.16 -1.92
CA LEU A 101 -9.46 1.29 -0.92
C LEU A 101 -8.89 1.53 0.49
N ALA A 102 -7.82 0.82 0.86
CA ALA A 102 -7.18 1.01 2.16
C ALA A 102 -6.55 2.40 2.27
N ILE A 103 -5.81 2.84 1.24
CA ILE A 103 -5.18 4.17 1.17
C ILE A 103 -6.24 5.29 1.23
N GLY A 104 -7.37 5.11 0.52
CA GLY A 104 -8.45 6.09 0.51
C GLY A 104 -9.20 6.21 1.84
N GLN A 105 -9.14 5.19 2.71
CA GLN A 105 -9.67 5.27 4.07
C GLN A 105 -8.67 5.89 5.05
N ASP A 106 -7.39 5.51 4.95
CA ASP A 106 -6.33 6.04 5.80
C ASP A 106 -4.99 6.03 5.06
N GLU A 107 -4.37 7.20 4.99
CA GLU A 107 -3.07 7.38 4.32
C GLU A 107 -1.93 6.53 4.92
N ASN A 108 -2.07 6.03 6.14
CA ASN A 108 -1.09 5.14 6.77
C ASN A 108 -1.12 3.72 6.21
N ALA A 109 -2.19 3.33 5.51
CA ALA A 109 -2.26 2.05 4.81
C ALA A 109 -1.11 1.88 3.80
N LEU A 110 -0.67 2.97 3.17
CA LEU A 110 0.46 2.94 2.22
C LEU A 110 1.75 2.39 2.83
N MET A 111 1.99 2.63 4.13
CA MET A 111 3.17 2.11 4.83
C MET A 111 3.07 0.61 5.14
N LEU A 112 1.87 0.03 5.07
CA LEU A 112 1.60 -1.39 5.31
C LEU A 112 1.56 -2.21 4.01
N ILE A 113 1.63 -1.54 2.85
CA ILE A 113 1.69 -2.19 1.55
C ILE A 113 3.16 -2.44 1.21
N ASP A 114 3.52 -3.72 1.07
CA ASP A 114 4.86 -4.10 0.64
C ASP A 114 5.08 -3.75 -0.83
N ASN A 115 6.06 -2.89 -1.10
CA ASN A 115 6.48 -2.48 -2.45
C ASN A 115 5.29 -2.10 -3.37
N PRO A 116 4.53 -1.02 -3.05
CA PRO A 116 3.45 -0.57 -3.91
C PRO A 116 3.98 -0.29 -5.31
N ASP A 117 3.27 -0.73 -6.34
CA ASP A 117 3.68 -0.48 -7.72
C ASP A 117 3.53 1.00 -8.11
N LYS A 118 4.01 1.34 -9.31
CA LYS A 118 4.03 2.74 -9.78
C LYS A 118 2.63 3.36 -9.83
N ASP A 119 1.59 2.60 -10.17
CA ASP A 119 0.23 3.11 -10.25
C ASP A 119 -0.30 3.46 -8.85
N ILE A 120 -0.07 2.56 -7.88
CA ILE A 120 -0.46 2.78 -6.49
C ILE A 120 0.29 3.98 -5.89
N GLN A 121 1.59 4.06 -6.15
CA GLN A 121 2.43 5.19 -5.74
C GLN A 121 1.90 6.51 -6.32
N LEU A 122 1.62 6.53 -7.63
CA LEU A 122 1.13 7.70 -8.34
C LEU A 122 -0.24 8.15 -7.82
N GLU A 123 -1.16 7.21 -7.61
CA GLU A 123 -2.50 7.55 -7.13
C GLU A 123 -2.48 8.08 -5.70
N ALA A 124 -1.60 7.56 -4.84
CA ALA A 124 -1.39 8.08 -3.51
C ALA A 124 -0.87 9.53 -3.52
N VAL A 125 0.14 9.84 -4.34
CA VAL A 125 0.67 11.21 -4.39
C VAL A 125 -0.28 12.18 -5.06
N LYS A 126 -1.11 11.76 -6.03
CA LYS A 126 -2.15 12.60 -6.63
C LYS A 126 -3.15 13.14 -5.61
N GLN A 127 -3.47 12.36 -4.57
CA GLN A 127 -4.34 12.81 -3.49
C GLN A 127 -3.65 13.83 -2.59
N ASN A 128 -2.36 13.61 -2.30
CA ASN A 128 -1.56 14.48 -1.47
C ASN A 128 -0.06 14.24 -1.71
N TYR A 129 0.66 15.25 -2.21
CA TYR A 129 2.11 15.15 -2.44
C TYR A 129 2.91 14.69 -1.21
N TYR A 130 2.44 15.00 0.01
CA TYR A 130 3.10 14.57 1.25
C TYR A 130 3.15 13.04 1.39
N MET A 131 2.31 12.29 0.66
CA MET A 131 2.32 10.83 0.62
C MET A 131 3.65 10.26 0.14
N ILE A 132 4.42 11.02 -0.64
CA ILE A 132 5.73 10.57 -1.12
C ILE A 132 6.69 10.21 0.02
N LYS A 133 6.54 10.85 1.20
CA LYS A 133 7.33 10.53 2.41
C LYS A 133 7.12 9.10 2.91
N LYS A 134 5.97 8.48 2.57
CA LYS A 134 5.59 7.11 2.96
C LYS A 134 6.02 6.07 1.92
N ILE A 135 6.52 6.50 0.76
CA ILE A 135 6.96 5.62 -0.32
C ILE A 135 8.47 5.42 -0.20
N ARG A 136 8.92 4.19 0.03
CA ARG A 136 10.34 3.89 0.21
C ARG A 136 11.18 4.20 -1.05
N ASN A 137 10.67 3.82 -2.22
CA ASN A 137 11.34 3.98 -3.52
C ASN A 137 10.35 4.53 -4.54
N PRO A 138 10.02 5.85 -4.49
CA PRO A 138 9.06 6.43 -5.40
C PRO A 138 9.63 6.43 -6.82
N SER A 139 8.81 6.02 -7.79
CA SER A 139 9.16 6.09 -9.20
C SER A 139 9.41 7.54 -9.62
N LYS A 140 10.21 7.76 -10.67
CA LYS A 140 10.45 9.12 -11.20
C LYS A 140 9.15 9.84 -11.54
N GLU A 141 8.18 9.13 -12.12
CA GLU A 141 6.85 9.67 -12.42
C GLU A 141 6.11 10.10 -11.15
N THR A 142 6.14 9.28 -10.11
CA THR A 142 5.59 9.61 -8.78
C THR A 142 6.28 10.84 -8.17
N GLN A 143 7.61 10.94 -8.30
CA GLN A 143 8.39 12.07 -7.80
C GLN A 143 7.96 13.37 -8.51
N LEU A 144 7.90 13.34 -9.84
CA LEU A 144 7.47 14.49 -10.64
C LEU A 144 6.02 14.88 -10.36
N ALA A 145 5.10 13.93 -10.21
CA ALA A 145 3.71 14.20 -9.84
C ALA A 145 3.59 14.90 -8.47
N ALA A 146 4.44 14.53 -7.50
CA ALA A 146 4.48 15.20 -6.20
C ALA A 146 5.04 16.64 -6.31
N ILE A 147 6.08 16.86 -7.14
CA ILE A 147 6.59 18.21 -7.44
C ILE A 147 5.53 19.07 -8.12
N GLU A 148 4.78 18.49 -9.05
CA GLU A 148 3.72 19.17 -9.80
C GLU A 148 2.60 19.68 -8.88
N GLN A 149 2.43 19.10 -7.70
CA GLN A 149 1.61 19.68 -6.63
C GLN A 149 2.38 20.71 -5.79
N SER A 150 3.58 20.37 -5.31
CA SER A 150 4.39 21.27 -4.49
C SER A 150 5.88 21.02 -4.64
N TYR A 151 6.66 22.08 -4.87
CA TYR A 151 8.12 21.99 -4.88
C TYR A 151 8.69 21.48 -3.54
N HIS A 152 7.95 21.65 -2.43
CA HIS A 152 8.35 21.12 -1.12
C HIS A 152 8.41 19.59 -1.09
N ALA A 153 7.79 18.89 -2.05
CA ALA A 153 7.85 17.43 -2.12
C ALA A 153 9.30 16.92 -2.22
N ILE A 154 10.21 17.69 -2.84
CA ILE A 154 11.61 17.30 -2.98
C ILE A 154 12.31 17.07 -1.64
N LYS A 155 11.87 17.74 -0.58
CA LYS A 155 12.37 17.57 0.80
C LYS A 155 12.25 16.13 1.30
N TYR A 156 11.27 15.38 0.79
CA TYR A 156 10.97 14.02 1.22
C TYR A 156 11.56 12.95 0.30
N MET A 157 12.26 13.34 -0.77
CA MET A 157 12.86 12.41 -1.72
C MET A 157 14.29 12.09 -1.32
N LYS A 158 14.62 10.80 -1.32
CA LYS A 158 16.00 10.36 -1.15
C LYS A 158 16.70 10.38 -2.50
N ASP A 159 17.74 11.20 -2.60
CA ASP A 159 18.63 11.30 -3.78
C ASP A 159 17.87 11.47 -5.12
N PRO A 160 17.00 12.49 -5.26
CA PRO A 160 16.26 12.74 -6.51
C PRO A 160 17.24 12.99 -7.67
N ASP A 161 16.89 12.51 -8.87
CA ASP A 161 17.73 12.73 -10.05
C ASP A 161 17.72 14.21 -10.50
N VAL A 162 18.61 14.56 -11.44
CA VAL A 162 18.75 15.94 -11.92
C VAL A 162 17.44 16.47 -12.52
N ASP A 163 16.66 15.64 -13.22
CA ASP A 163 15.41 16.09 -13.83
C ASP A 163 14.35 16.45 -12.77
N VAL A 164 14.26 15.65 -11.71
CA VAL A 164 13.36 15.92 -10.57
C VAL A 164 13.82 17.16 -9.80
N GLN A 165 15.12 17.31 -9.60
CA GLN A 165 15.71 18.51 -9.01
C GLN A 165 15.39 19.77 -9.82
N LEU A 166 15.56 19.71 -11.14
CA LEU A 166 15.24 20.81 -12.05
C LEU A 166 13.76 21.12 -12.08
N ALA A 167 12.88 20.10 -12.05
CA ALA A 167 11.44 20.32 -11.97
C ALA A 167 11.06 21.08 -10.70
N ALA A 168 11.64 20.71 -9.55
CA ALA A 168 11.39 21.40 -8.28
C ALA A 168 11.85 22.85 -8.31
N VAL A 169 13.07 23.09 -8.80
CA VAL A 169 13.63 24.44 -8.93
C VAL A 169 12.84 25.27 -9.92
N LYS A 170 12.51 24.77 -11.12
CA LYS A 170 11.68 25.50 -12.10
C LYS A 170 10.35 25.95 -11.50
N LYS A 171 9.78 25.17 -10.58
CA LYS A 171 8.57 25.54 -9.87
C LYS A 171 8.77 26.63 -8.83
N ASP A 172 9.87 26.57 -8.06
CA ASP A 172 10.29 27.64 -7.15
C ASP A 172 11.78 27.52 -6.85
N ALA A 173 12.54 28.60 -7.06
CA ALA A 173 13.99 28.63 -6.87
C ALA A 173 14.40 28.22 -5.45
N ARG A 174 13.54 28.50 -4.45
CA ARG A 174 13.77 28.13 -3.05
C ARG A 174 13.79 26.62 -2.83
N ALA A 175 13.32 25.81 -3.78
CA ALA A 175 13.43 24.35 -3.71
C ALA A 175 14.89 23.88 -3.57
N VAL A 176 15.85 24.65 -4.10
CA VAL A 176 17.29 24.33 -4.02
C VAL A 176 17.77 24.16 -2.58
N GLN A 177 17.13 24.81 -1.60
CA GLN A 177 17.46 24.69 -0.18
C GLN A 177 17.24 23.27 0.38
N PHE A 178 16.38 22.47 -0.27
CA PHE A 178 16.05 21.10 0.14
C PHE A 178 16.83 20.04 -0.64
N ILE A 179 17.61 20.46 -1.64
CA ILE A 179 18.39 19.54 -2.48
C ILE A 179 19.77 19.36 -1.87
N LYS A 180 20.09 18.12 -1.49
CA LYS A 180 21.43 17.78 -1.04
C LYS A 180 22.37 17.73 -2.24
N ASN A 181 23.40 18.58 -2.23
CA ASN A 181 24.41 18.66 -3.30
C ASN A 181 23.81 18.86 -4.70
N PRO A 182 23.09 19.98 -4.96
CA PRO A 182 22.49 20.23 -6.27
C PRO A 182 23.57 20.26 -7.36
N SER A 183 23.25 19.69 -8.53
CA SER A 183 24.16 19.73 -9.67
C SER A 183 24.41 21.18 -10.11
N LYS A 184 25.51 21.42 -10.84
CA LYS A 184 25.79 22.74 -11.43
C LYS A 184 24.59 23.29 -12.21
N GLU A 185 23.92 22.43 -12.98
CA GLU A 185 22.76 22.81 -13.77
C GLU A 185 21.60 23.27 -12.89
N VAL A 186 21.32 22.55 -11.80
CA VAL A 186 20.26 22.88 -10.83
C VAL A 186 20.57 24.19 -10.10
N GLN A 187 21.83 24.41 -9.71
CA GLN A 187 22.26 25.65 -9.09
C GLN A 187 22.08 26.86 -10.02
N VAL A 188 22.51 26.73 -11.28
CA VAL A 188 22.34 27.78 -12.30
C VAL A 188 20.86 28.03 -12.57
N ALA A 189 20.04 27.00 -12.67
CA ALA A 189 18.59 27.14 -12.85
C ALA A 189 17.94 27.92 -11.70
N ALA A 190 18.31 27.63 -10.45
CA ALA A 190 17.76 28.32 -9.28
C ALA A 190 18.12 29.80 -9.28
N VAL A 191 19.40 30.13 -9.50
CA VAL A 191 19.88 31.51 -9.51
C VAL A 191 19.35 32.31 -10.70
N LYS A 192 19.16 31.67 -11.87
CA LYS A 192 18.53 32.34 -13.02
C LYS A 192 17.07 32.71 -12.75
N GLN A 193 16.37 31.93 -11.96
CA GLN A 193 14.98 32.20 -11.61
C GLN A 193 14.85 33.22 -10.48
N ASP A 194 15.68 33.10 -9.45
CA ASP A 194 15.81 34.08 -8.37
C ASP A 194 17.27 34.13 -7.93
N TYR A 195 17.95 35.26 -8.20
CA TYR A 195 19.35 35.42 -7.85
C TYR A 195 19.58 35.27 -6.34
N ASN A 196 18.58 35.56 -5.50
CA ASN A 196 18.67 35.38 -4.05
C ASN A 196 18.70 33.91 -3.63
N ALA A 197 18.36 32.98 -4.51
CA ALA A 197 18.43 31.54 -4.23
C ALA A 197 19.87 31.08 -3.95
N ILE A 198 20.88 31.85 -4.37
CA ILE A 198 22.30 31.60 -4.07
C ILE A 198 22.56 31.41 -2.56
N LYS A 199 21.80 32.10 -1.70
CA LYS A 199 21.96 32.03 -0.24
C LYS A 199 21.65 30.64 0.34
N TYR A 200 20.93 29.82 -0.41
CA TYR A 200 20.58 28.45 -0.05
C TYR A 200 21.57 27.41 -0.59
N ILE A 201 22.51 27.82 -1.44
CA ILE A 201 23.48 26.93 -2.08
C ILE A 201 24.78 26.97 -1.26
N LYS A 202 25.07 25.90 -0.51
CA LYS A 202 26.24 25.83 0.38
C LYS A 202 27.58 25.95 -0.36
N ASN A 203 27.68 25.34 -1.54
CA ASN A 203 28.88 25.32 -2.38
C ASN A 203 28.52 25.72 -3.82
N PRO A 204 28.38 27.03 -4.11
CA PRO A 204 27.94 27.48 -5.42
C PRO A 204 29.02 27.26 -6.49
N ASP A 205 28.62 26.74 -7.65
CA ASP A 205 29.44 26.73 -8.85
C ASP A 205 29.75 28.17 -9.29
N THR A 206 30.93 28.36 -9.91
CA THR A 206 31.39 29.66 -10.37
C THR A 206 30.36 30.38 -11.28
N GLN A 207 29.64 29.65 -12.11
CA GLN A 207 28.62 30.23 -12.98
C GLN A 207 27.39 30.70 -12.17
N ALA A 208 26.92 29.90 -11.22
CA ALA A 208 25.82 30.29 -10.34
C ALA A 208 26.20 31.52 -9.50
N ALA A 209 27.41 31.56 -8.95
CA ALA A 209 27.91 32.72 -8.20
C ALA A 209 27.98 34.01 -9.04
N LYS A 210 28.47 33.91 -10.29
CA LYS A 210 28.52 35.05 -11.22
C LYS A 210 27.12 35.57 -11.56
N LEU A 211 26.18 34.68 -11.85
CA LEU A 211 24.80 35.06 -12.14
C LEU A 211 24.14 35.76 -10.94
N ALA A 212 24.39 35.26 -9.74
CA ALA A 212 23.87 35.87 -8.52
C ALA A 212 24.43 37.28 -8.31
N TYR A 213 25.74 37.45 -8.51
CA TYR A 213 26.39 38.77 -8.42
C TYR A 213 25.78 39.77 -9.41
N ILE A 214 25.55 39.35 -10.65
CA ILE A 214 24.91 40.20 -11.66
C ILE A 214 23.51 40.61 -11.20
N GLY A 215 22.67 39.68 -10.73
CA GLY A 215 21.33 40.00 -10.23
C GLY A 215 21.36 40.99 -9.05
N ILE A 216 22.27 40.80 -8.10
CA ILE A 216 22.43 41.70 -6.94
C ILE A 216 22.81 43.12 -7.37
N VAL A 217 23.75 43.27 -8.32
CA VAL A 217 24.22 44.59 -8.77
C VAL A 217 23.20 45.26 -9.70
N SER A 218 22.50 44.47 -10.52
CA SER A 218 21.53 44.99 -11.48
C SER A 218 20.16 45.33 -10.87
N GLY A 219 19.83 44.81 -9.69
CA GLY A 219 18.55 45.12 -9.02
C GLY A 219 17.31 44.54 -9.71
N TYR A 220 17.51 43.60 -10.65
CA TYR A 220 16.46 42.87 -11.37
C TYR A 220 16.52 41.39 -11.02
#